data_AF-A0A925X560-F1
#
_entry.id   AF-A0A925X560-F1
#
_cell.length_a   1.000
_cell.length_b   1.000
_cell.length_c   1.000
_cell.angle_alpha   90.00
_cell.angle_beta   90.00
_cell.angle_gamma   90.00
#
_symmetry.space_group_name_H-M   'P 1'
#
loop_
_entity.id
_entity.type
_entity.pdbx_description
1 polymer ?
#
loop_
_entity_poly.entity_id
_entity_poly.type
_entity_poly.pdbx_seq_one_letter_code
_entity_poly.pdbx_strand_id
1 'polypeptide(L)' 'MTKRQLIDDIRQYNLSVQPHFLAQFDDDALRQYLEHLQSAARKHVRIAGWVKKPQAKLRLVS' A
#
# COMPACT_ATOMS: atom_id res chain seq x y z
N MET A 1 16.43 15.03 4.07
CA MET A 1 15.96 13.64 3.94
C MET A 1 16.78 12.97 2.85
N THR A 2 17.41 11.84 3.15
CA THR A 2 18.15 11.04 2.16
C THR A 2 17.21 10.04 1.48
N LYS A 3 17.52 9.64 0.23
CA LYS A 3 16.75 8.64 -0.52
C LYS A 3 16.46 7.36 0.27
N ARG A 4 17.43 6.89 1.06
CA ARG A 4 17.29 5.75 1.98
C ARG A 4 16.20 5.98 3.04
N GLN A 5 16.18 7.16 3.66
CA GLN A 5 15.15 7.50 4.66
C GLN A 5 13.75 7.49 4.04
N LEU A 6 13.59 8.02 2.83
CA LEU A 6 12.30 7.96 2.12
C LEU A 6 11.86 6.51 1.86
N ILE A 7 12.77 5.64 1.44
CA ILE A 7 12.48 4.21 1.21
C ILE A 7 12.04 3.53 2.51
N ASP A 8 12.74 3.76 3.61
CA ASP A 8 12.40 3.16 4.90
C ASP A 8 11.05 3.68 5.44
N ASP A 9 10.77 4.98 5.31
CA ASP A 9 9.48 5.55 5.68
C ASP A 9 8.33 4.96 4.84
N ILE A 10 8.51 4.85 3.52
CA ILE A 10 7.53 4.22 2.63
C ILE A 10 7.26 2.77 3.05
N ARG A 11 8.30 2.03 3.46
CA ARG A 11 8.15 0.64 3.93
C ARG A 11 7.34 0.53 5.22
N GLN A 12 7.36 1.54 6.09
CA GLN A 12 6.51 1.56 7.28
C GLN A 12 5.02 1.64 6.92
N TYR A 13 4.67 2.31 5.82
CA TYR A 13 3.29 2.42 5.33
C TYR A 13 2.88 1.27 4.40
N ASN A 14 3.79 0.80 3.54
CA ASN A 14 3.54 -0.28 2.59
C ASN A 14 4.60 -1.38 2.69
N LEU A 15 4.34 -2.36 3.56
CA LEU A 15 5.22 -3.51 3.82
C LEU A 15 5.40 -4.42 2.60
N SER A 16 4.52 -4.34 1.60
CA SER A 16 4.57 -5.19 0.40
C SER A 16 5.47 -4.64 -0.71
N VAL A 17 5.90 -3.39 -0.60
CA VAL A 17 6.71 -2.74 -1.64
C VAL A 17 8.16 -3.20 -1.55
N GLN A 18 8.75 -3.52 -2.70
CA GLN A 18 10.14 -3.97 -2.76
C GLN A 18 11.13 -2.80 -2.78
N PRO A 19 12.27 -2.88 -2.05
CA PRO A 19 13.28 -1.82 -2.04
C PRO A 19 13.87 -1.50 -3.41
N HIS A 20 14.03 -2.53 -4.25
CA HIS A 20 14.56 -2.40 -5.62
C HIS A 20 13.65 -1.57 -6.51
N PHE A 21 12.33 -1.67 -6.32
CA PHE A 21 11.36 -0.86 -7.05
C PHE A 21 11.47 0.61 -6.66
N LEU A 22 11.54 0.92 -5.36
CA LEU A 22 11.67 2.29 -4.88
C LEU A 22 13.01 2.95 -5.26
N ALA A 23 14.08 2.16 -5.38
CA ALA A 23 15.39 2.66 -5.79
C ALA A 23 15.39 3.25 -7.23
N GLN A 24 14.47 2.82 -8.08
CA GLN A 24 14.33 3.29 -9.47
C GLN A 24 13.71 4.68 -9.58
N PHE A 25 13.04 5.17 -8.54
CA PHE A 25 12.38 6.48 -8.53
C PHE A 25 13.30 7.56 -7.99
N ASP A 26 13.07 8.80 -8.42
CA ASP A 26 13.76 9.98 -7.91
C ASP A 26 13.21 10.42 -6.55
N ASP A 27 14.00 11.23 -5.85
CA ASP A 27 13.66 11.70 -4.50
C ASP A 27 12.34 12.48 -4.46
N ASP A 28 12.00 13.24 -5.50
CA ASP A 28 10.72 13.95 -5.62
C ASP A 28 9.54 12.98 -5.77
N ALA A 29 9.68 11.95 -6.59
CA ALA A 29 8.65 10.92 -6.76
C ALA A 29 8.44 10.12 -5.46
N LEU A 30 9.52 9.80 -4.75
CA LEU A 30 9.46 9.13 -3.45
C LEU A 30 8.76 9.99 -2.40
N ARG A 31 8.99 11.31 -2.38
CA ARG A 31 8.26 12.23 -1.49
C ARG A 31 6.78 12.29 -1.80
N GLN A 32 6.40 12.44 -3.07
CA GLN A 32 4.99 12.47 -3.48
C GLN A 32 4.28 11.16 -3.12
N TYR A 33 4.95 10.02 -3.31
CA TYR A 33 4.41 8.72 -2.93
C TYR A 33 4.22 8.60 -1.40
N LEU A 34 5.21 9.03 -0.62
CA LEU A 34 5.12 9.03 0.84
C LEU A 34 3.98 9.95 1.34
N GLU A 35 3.83 11.13 0.77
CA GLU A 35 2.73 12.05 1.10
C GLU A 35 1.37 11.43 0.77
N HIS A 36 1.25 10.77 -0.39
CA HIS A 36 0.05 10.04 -0.77
C HIS A 36 -0.27 8.93 0.23
N LEU A 37 0.73 8.14 0.64
CA LEU A 37 0.57 7.09 1.64
C LEU A 37 0.14 7.64 3.01
N GLN A 38 0.75 8.74 3.45
CA GLN A 38 0.35 9.41 4.70
C GLN A 38 -1.08 9.95 4.64
N SER A 39 -1.47 10.53 3.51
CA SER A 39 -2.83 11.01 3.27
C SER A 39 -3.84 9.85 3.24
N ALA A 40 -3.49 8.73 2.60
CA ALA A 40 -4.31 7.52 2.56
C ALA A 40 -4.44 6.87 3.95
N ALA A 41 -3.35 6.82 4.73
CA ALA A 41 -3.35 6.33 6.10
C ALA A 41 -4.22 7.20 7.02
N ARG A 42 -4.08 8.54 6.95
CA ARG A 42 -4.92 9.50 7.69
C ARG A 42 -6.37 9.45 7.28
N LYS A 43 -6.67 9.19 6.01
CA LYS A 43 -8.05 9.05 5.52
C LYS A 43 -8.73 7.79 6.04
N HIS A 44 -8.04 6.93 6.80
CA HIS A 44 -8.47 5.58 7.15
C HIS A 44 -8.82 4.82 5.88
N VAL A 45 -7.92 3.95 5.43
CA VAL A 45 -8.16 2.99 4.36
C VAL A 45 -9.45 2.20 4.70
N ARG A 46 -10.60 2.71 4.25
CA ARG A 46 -11.89 2.01 4.14
C ARG A 46 -11.85 0.96 3.03
N ILE A 47 -10.65 0.64 2.55
CA ILE A 47 -10.32 -0.46 1.65
C ILE A 47 -9.66 -1.59 2.47
N ALA A 48 -9.98 -1.71 3.76
CA ALA A 48 -9.81 -2.96 4.48
C ALA A 48 -10.84 -3.95 3.92
N GLY A 49 -10.46 -4.66 2.86
CA GLY A 49 -11.17 -5.85 2.42
C GLY A 49 -11.63 -5.83 0.98
N TRP A 50 -10.70 -5.86 0.03
CA TRP A 50 -10.92 -6.77 -1.09
C TRP A 50 -10.70 -8.20 -0.57
N VAL A 51 -11.64 -8.66 0.27
CA VAL A 51 -11.70 -10.05 0.70
C VAL A 51 -12.08 -10.83 -0.55
N LYS A 52 -11.18 -11.67 -1.06
CA LYS A 52 -11.59 -12.74 -1.98
C LYS A 52 -12.69 -13.52 -1.25
N LYS A 53 -13.95 -13.31 -1.61
CA LYS A 53 -15.07 -14.09 -1.09
C LYS A 53 -14.77 -15.57 -1.40
N PRO A 54 -14.58 -16.46 -0.41
CA PRO A 54 -14.53 -17.87 -0.71
C PRO A 54 -15.93 -18.26 -1.22
N GLN A 55 -15.97 -18.73 -2.46
CA GLN A 55 -17.14 -19.22 -3.15
C GLN A 55 -17.57 -20.56 -2.52
N ALA A 56 -18.61 -20.59 -1.70
CA ALA A 56 -19.26 -21.83 -1.21
C ALA A 56 -20.52 -21.47 -0.42
N LYS A 57 -21.73 -22.01 -0.62
CA LYS A 57 -22.34 -22.98 -1.55
C LYS A 57 -23.81 -22.55 -1.61
N LEU A 58 -24.35 -22.24 -2.78
CA LEU A 58 -25.80 -22.12 -2.94
C LEU A 58 -26.39 -23.52 -2.79
N ARG A 59 -27.11 -23.79 -1.70
CA ARG A 59 -27.99 -24.95 -1.62
C ARG A 59 -29.30 -24.58 -2.28
N LEU A 60 -29.57 -25.20 -3.43
CA LEU A 60 -30.90 -25.25 -4.02
C LEU A 60 -31.81 -26.01 -3.04
N VAL A 61 -32.91 -25.41 -2.62
CA VAL A 61 -34.05 -26.15 -2.06
C VAL A 61 -35.13 -26.16 -3.12
N SER A 62 -35.66 -27.36 -3.38
CA SER A 62 -36.74 -27.64 -4.34
C SER A 62 -38.07 -27.04 -3.91
#